data_AF-A0A0S3TAH9-F1
#
_entry.id   AF-A0A0S3TAH9-F1
#
_cell.length_a   1.000
_cell.length_b   1.000
_cell.length_c   1.000
_cell.angle_alpha   90.00
_cell.angle_beta   90.00
_cell.angle_gamma   90.00
#
_symmetry.space_group_name_H-M   'P 1'
#
loop_
_entity.id
_entity.type
_entity.pdbx_description
1 polymer ?
#
loop_
_entity_poly.entity_id
_entity_poly.type
_entity_poly.pdbx_seq_one_letter_code
_entity_poly.pdbx_strand_id
1 'polypeptide(L)'
;MLSSYAPVISAAKAYHEQLSVPEITNVVFEPASMMAKCDPRHGKYIACCLMYRGDVVPKDVNAAVATIKTKRTVQFVDWYNFFQSGFTHKCSLDTFFKN
;
A
#
# COMPACT_ATOMS: atom_id res chain seq x y z
N MET A 1 -10.14 -2.23 -10.79
CA MET A 1 -9.23 -2.78 -9.78
C MET A 1 -7.92 -2.01 -9.89
N LEU A 2 -7.51 -1.32 -8.84
CA LEU A 2 -6.29 -0.52 -8.82
C LEU A 2 -5.19 -1.35 -8.17
N SER A 3 -4.12 -1.63 -8.92
CA SER A 3 -2.97 -2.36 -8.42
C SER A 3 -1.76 -1.44 -8.28
N SER A 4 -1.11 -1.53 -7.14
CA SER A 4 0.14 -0.82 -6.84
C SER A 4 1.19 -1.82 -6.42
N TYR A 5 2.45 -1.52 -6.68
CA TYR A 5 3.56 -2.38 -6.24
C TYR A 5 4.68 -1.53 -5.64
N ALA A 6 5.22 -1.99 -4.52
CA ALA A 6 6.38 -1.39 -3.89
C ALA A 6 7.20 -2.47 -3.16
N PRO A 7 8.52 -2.28 -3.04
CA PRO A 7 9.31 -1.24 -3.68
C PRO A 7 9.70 -1.57 -5.13
N VAL A 8 9.70 -0.55 -6.01
CA VAL A 8 10.25 -0.64 -7.37
C VAL A 8 11.61 0.05 -7.38
N ILE A 9 12.66 -0.68 -7.01
CA ILE A 9 14.03 -0.18 -6.93
C ILE A 9 14.96 -0.97 -7.88
N SER A 10 16.00 -0.30 -8.38
CA SER A 10 17.01 -0.95 -9.21
C SER A 10 17.91 -1.87 -8.37
N ALA A 11 18.48 -2.90 -9.00
CA ALA A 11 19.38 -3.84 -8.32
C ALA A 11 20.55 -3.14 -7.61
N ALA A 12 21.06 -2.04 -8.16
CA ALA A 12 22.13 -1.25 -7.55
C ALA A 12 21.68 -0.53 -6.27
N LYS A 13 20.43 -0.06 -6.19
CA LYS A 13 19.89 0.61 -4.99
C LYS A 13 19.46 -0.37 -3.90
N ALA A 14 19.06 -1.58 -4.27
CA ALA A 14 18.64 -2.62 -3.33
C ALA A 14 19.72 -3.04 -2.33
N TYR A 15 21.01 -2.87 -2.66
CA TYR A 15 22.12 -3.19 -1.75
C TYR A 15 22.47 -2.06 -0.77
N HIS A 16 22.04 -0.82 -1.04
CA HIS A 16 22.44 0.35 -0.26
C HIS A 16 21.32 0.94 0.61
N GLU A 17 20.05 0.63 0.32
CA GLU A 17 18.90 1.12 1.07
C GLU A 17 18.11 -0.05 1.67
N GLN A 18 18.06 -0.12 3.00
CA GLN A 18 17.08 -0.95 3.70
C GLN A 18 15.77 -0.18 3.78
N LEU A 19 14.73 -0.69 3.11
CA LEU A 19 13.40 -0.10 3.18
C LEU A 19 12.63 -0.74 4.33
N SER A 20 12.23 0.09 5.28
CA SER A 20 11.41 -0.32 6.40
C SER A 20 9.95 -0.55 5.98
N VAL A 21 9.21 -1.35 6.76
CA VAL A 21 7.77 -1.61 6.58
C VAL A 21 6.94 -0.32 6.39
N PRO A 22 7.10 0.75 7.20
CA PRO A 22 6.35 1.98 6.99
C PRO A 22 6.73 2.70 5.68
N GLU A 23 7.99 2.64 5.24
CA GLU A 23 8.41 3.27 3.98
C GLU A 23 7.79 2.56 2.78
N ILE A 24 7.91 1.23 2.69
CA ILE A 24 7.28 0.46 1.59
C ILE A 24 5.77 0.68 1.56
N THR A 25 5.13 0.74 2.73
CA THR A 25 3.68 0.95 2.84
C THR A 25 3.30 2.33 2.31
N ASN A 26 4.09 3.36 2.60
CA ASN A 26 3.84 4.70 2.09
C ASN A 26 3.96 4.78 0.57
N VAL A 27 4.97 4.12 -0.02
CA VAL A 27 5.21 4.10 -1.46
C VAL A 27 4.04 3.45 -2.22
N VAL A 28 3.42 2.41 -1.67
CA VAL A 28 2.24 1.75 -2.31
C VAL A 28 1.09 2.74 -2.59
N PHE A 29 0.90 3.73 -1.72
CA PHE A 29 -0.16 4.72 -1.86
C PHE A 29 0.27 5.98 -2.64
N GLU A 30 1.50 6.02 -3.14
CA GLU A 30 1.93 7.10 -4.02
C GLU A 30 1.35 6.92 -5.42
N PRO A 31 0.85 7.99 -6.06
CA PRO A 31 0.33 7.92 -7.43
C PRO A 31 1.36 7.38 -8.44
N ALA A 32 2.66 7.55 -8.18
CA ALA A 32 3.74 7.09 -9.03
C ALA A 32 3.91 5.55 -9.03
N SER A 33 3.46 4.87 -7.98
CA SER A 33 3.56 3.41 -7.85
C SER A 33 2.28 2.68 -8.26
N MET A 34 1.26 3.43 -8.67
CA MET A 34 0.00 2.88 -9.18
C MET A 34 0.16 2.44 -10.63
N MET A 35 -0.24 1.21 -10.93
CA MET A 35 -0.21 0.62 -12.27
C MET A 35 -1.44 1.01 -13.12
N ALA A 36 -2.20 2.01 -12.68
CA ALA A 36 -3.40 2.50 -13.35
C ALA A 36 -3.32 4.03 -13.49
N LYS A 37 -3.70 4.54 -14.66
CA LYS A 37 -3.78 5.98 -14.93
C LYS A 37 -5.04 6.60 -14.32
N CYS A 38 -5.13 6.63 -13.01
CA CYS A 38 -6.19 7.33 -12.29
C CYS A 38 -5.59 8.07 -11.08
N ASP A 39 -6.09 9.27 -10.83
CA ASP A 39 -5.65 10.05 -9.68
C ASP A 39 -6.46 9.66 -8.44
N PRO A 40 -5.82 9.05 -7.42
CA PRO A 40 -6.50 8.58 -6.22
C PRO A 40 -7.08 9.71 -5.37
N ARG A 41 -6.72 10.98 -5.64
CA ARG A 41 -7.24 12.15 -4.90
C ARG A 41 -8.66 12.52 -5.31
N HIS A 42 -9.10 12.11 -6.49
CA HIS A 42 -10.45 12.41 -7.00
C HIS A 42 -11.51 11.41 -6.53
N GLY A 43 -11.15 10.44 -5.71
CA GLY A 43 -12.09 9.45 -5.19
C GLY A 43 -11.67 8.90 -3.84
N LYS A 44 -12.37 7.86 -3.40
CA LYS A 44 -12.16 7.24 -2.09
C LYS A 44 -11.92 5.75 -2.23
N TYR A 45 -11.05 5.22 -1.38
CA TYR A 45 -10.76 3.80 -1.25
C TYR A 45 -11.92 3.08 -0.53
N ILE A 46 -12.53 2.10 -1.20
CA ILE A 46 -13.60 1.26 -0.63
C ILE A 46 -13.03 0.13 0.21
N ALA A 47 -11.91 -0.44 -0.26
CA ALA A 47 -11.18 -1.52 0.40
C ALA A 47 -9.74 -1.51 -0.12
N CYS A 48 -8.80 -1.92 0.72
CA CYS A 48 -7.42 -2.16 0.34
C CYS A 48 -6.93 -3.45 1.02
N CYS A 49 -6.15 -4.22 0.28
CA CYS A 49 -5.48 -5.42 0.74
C CYS A 49 -3.98 -5.20 0.57
N LEU A 50 -3.23 -5.16 1.67
CA LEU A 50 -1.77 -5.11 1.61
C LEU A 50 -1.19 -6.50 1.83
N MET A 51 -0.30 -6.87 0.93
CA MET A 51 0.40 -8.14 0.96
C MET A 51 1.88 -7.87 1.18
N TYR A 52 2.37 -8.15 2.39
CA TYR A 52 3.78 -8.02 2.73
C TYR A 52 4.52 -9.31 2.40
N ARG A 53 5.76 -9.18 1.91
CA ARG A 53 6.65 -10.32 1.64
C ARG A 53 8.01 -10.10 2.31
N GLY A 54 8.62 -11.19 2.73
CA GLY A 54 9.91 -11.19 3.42
C GLY A 54 9.75 -11.25 4.94
N ASP A 55 10.84 -10.94 5.64
CA ASP A 55 10.86 -10.86 7.10
C ASP A 55 10.18 -9.56 7.56
N VAL A 56 8.90 -9.68 7.90
CA VAL A 56 8.06 -8.54 8.23
C VAL A 56 7.37 -8.81 9.56
N VAL A 57 7.65 -7.95 10.54
CA VAL A 57 7.08 -8.05 11.88
C VAL A 57 5.62 -7.56 11.84
N PRO A 58 4.62 -8.36 12.26
CA PRO A 58 3.21 -7.97 12.22
C PRO A 58 2.90 -6.68 13.01
N LYS A 59 3.67 -6.40 14.06
CA LYS A 59 3.59 -5.16 14.84
C LYS A 59 3.85 -3.92 13.99
N ASP A 60 4.89 -3.96 13.15
CA ASP A 60 5.30 -2.84 12.33
C ASP A 60 4.33 -2.62 11.16
N VAL A 61 3.75 -3.71 10.64
CA VAL A 61 2.65 -3.66 9.67
C VAL A 61 1.45 -2.92 10.26
N ASN A 62 1.02 -3.29 11.46
CA ASN A 62 -0.12 -2.63 12.12
C ASN A 62 0.15 -1.14 12.36
N ALA A 63 1.37 -0.79 12.77
CA ALA A 63 1.78 0.60 12.94
C ALA A 63 1.75 1.38 11.61
N ALA A 64 2.35 0.82 10.56
CA ALA A 64 2.38 1.43 9.22
C ALA A 64 0.97 1.66 8.66
N VAL A 65 0.08 0.67 8.79
CA VAL A 65 -1.32 0.76 8.35
C VAL A 65 -2.09 1.82 9.15
N ALA A 66 -1.87 1.92 10.45
CA ALA A 66 -2.48 2.96 11.26
C ALA A 66 -2.06 4.37 10.80
N THR A 67 -0.79 4.55 10.41
CA THR A 67 -0.30 5.80 9.83
C THR A 67 -0.95 6.12 8.48
N ILE A 68 -1.17 5.12 7.61
CA ILE A 68 -1.86 5.35 6.33
C ILE A 68 -3.30 5.82 6.54
N LYS A 69 -4.02 5.23 7.51
CA LYS A 69 -5.41 5.60 7.80
C LYS A 69 -5.56 7.07 8.21
N THR A 70 -4.54 7.66 8.83
CA THR A 70 -4.56 9.07 9.26
C THR A 70 -3.97 10.02 8.22
N LYS A 71 -3.39 9.50 7.13
CA LYS A 71 -2.72 10.30 6.10
C LYS A 71 -3.74 11.01 5.22
N ARG A 72 -3.71 12.36 5.21
CA ARG A 72 -4.67 13.19 4.45
C ARG A 72 -4.72 12.92 2.94
N THR A 73 -3.64 12.37 2.37
CA THR A 73 -3.55 12.06 0.93
C THR A 73 -4.28 10.78 0.55
N VAL A 74 -4.69 9.96 1.53
CA VAL A 74 -5.37 8.68 1.32
C VAL A 74 -6.75 8.78 1.97
N GLN A 75 -7.80 8.82 1.17
CA GLN A 75 -9.17 8.93 1.67
C GLN A 75 -9.89 7.60 1.56
N PHE A 76 -10.47 7.13 2.66
CA PHE A 76 -11.31 5.93 2.70
C PHE A 76 -12.79 6.33 2.74
N VAL A 77 -13.67 5.45 2.24
CA VAL A 77 -15.12 5.65 2.33
C VAL A 77 -15.58 5.48 3.79
N ASP A 78 -16.62 6.18 4.23
CA ASP A 78 -17.03 6.20 5.64
C ASP A 78 -17.52 4.85 6.18
N TRP A 79 -18.02 3.95 5.31
CA TRP A 79 -18.38 2.57 5.66
C TRP A 79 -17.22 1.58 5.51
N TYR A 80 -16.00 2.06 5.31
CA TYR A 80 -14.79 1.26 5.19
C TYR A 80 -14.56 0.49 6.50
N ASN A 81 -14.93 -0.79 6.48
CA ASN A 81 -14.88 -1.64 7.66
C ASN A 81 -13.65 -2.55 7.71
N PHE A 82 -12.86 -2.64 6.64
CA PHE A 82 -11.93 -3.76 6.57
C PHE A 82 -10.72 -3.53 5.69
N PHE A 83 -9.56 -3.55 6.33
CA PHE A 83 -8.28 -3.76 5.68
C PHE A 83 -7.87 -5.20 5.96
N GLN A 84 -7.77 -6.03 4.94
CA GLN A 84 -7.28 -7.39 5.10
C GLN A 84 -5.77 -7.34 4.86
N SER A 85 -4.97 -7.39 5.93
CA SER A 85 -3.53 -7.60 5.82
C SER A 85 -3.27 -9.12 5.74
N GLY A 86 -2.90 -9.62 4.57
CA GLY A 86 -2.58 -11.03 4.35
C GLY A 86 -1.09 -11.24 4.12
N PHE A 87 -0.53 -12.33 4.63
CA PHE A 87 0.83 -12.78 4.29
C PHE A 87 0.72 -13.84 3.17
N THR A 88 1.24 -13.59 1.96
CA THR A 88 1.27 -14.62 0.91
C THR A 88 2.36 -14.43 -0.16
N HIS A 89 2.83 -15.56 -0.71
CA HIS A 89 3.94 -15.67 -1.66
C HIS A 89 3.62 -15.25 -3.12
N LYS A 90 2.42 -14.77 -3.47
CA LYS A 90 2.00 -14.33 -4.84
C LYS A 90 1.21 -13.00 -4.78
N CYS A 91 1.60 -11.98 -5.55
CA CYS A 91 1.23 -10.57 -5.30
C CYS A 91 0.34 -10.02 -6.43
N SER A 92 -0.90 -9.68 -6.10
CA SER A 92 -1.75 -8.72 -6.82
C SER A 92 -2.42 -7.89 -5.74
N LEU A 93 -2.18 -6.58 -5.72
CA LEU A 93 -2.92 -5.66 -4.87
C LEU A 93 -4.19 -5.25 -5.60
N ASP A 94 -5.34 -5.54 -5.00
CA ASP A 94 -6.63 -5.30 -5.63
C ASP A 94 -7.34 -4.21 -4.82
N THR A 95 -7.01 -2.96 -5.10
CA THR A 95 -7.63 -1.82 -4.44
C THR A 95 -8.93 -1.48 -5.16
N PHE A 96 -10.06 -1.48 -4.44
CA PHE A 96 -11.36 -1.07 -4.98
C PHE A 96 -11.53 0.44 -4.81
N PHE A 97 -11.48 1.15 -5.93
CA PHE A 97 -11.64 2.61 -6.00
C PHE A 97 -13.05 2.95 -6.50
N LYS A 98 -13.77 3.84 -5.80
CA LYS A 98 -15.03 4.42 -6.29
C LYS A 98 -14.73 5.79 -6.90
N ASN A 99 -15.05 5.94 -8.19
CA ASN A 99 -15.20 7.25 -8.84
C ASN A 99 -16.46 7.94 -8.31
#